data_AF-A0A3B8PR84-F1
#
_entry.id   AF-A0A3B8PR84-F1
#
_cell.length_a   1.000
_cell.length_b   1.000
_cell.length_c   1.000
_cell.angle_alpha   90.00
_cell.angle_beta   90.00
_cell.angle_gamma   90.00
#
_symmetry.space_group_name_H-M   'P 1'
#
loop_
_entity.id
_entity.type
_entity.pdbx_description
1 polymer ?
#
loop_
_entity_poly.entity_id
_entity_poly.type
_entity_poly.pdbx_seq_one_letter_code
_entity_poly.pdbx_strand_id
1 'polypeptide(L)'
;MIPCPHCERRPAGEFHFGGPLRDRPGPEAPTGEWIAYTYDQPNLRSVQWEWWFHRAACRQWFLVRRDTRTNQVLESAMPGEVATGMPEGEAGDE
;
A
#
# COMPACT_ATOMS: atom_id res chain seq x y z
N MET A 1 2.72 12.57 7.69
CA MET A 1 3.89 12.70 6.79
C MET A 1 4.17 11.34 6.18
N ILE A 2 4.45 11.28 4.89
CA ILE A 2 4.79 10.05 4.16
C ILE A 2 6.30 10.09 3.84
N PRO A 3 7.09 9.08 4.23
CA PRO A 3 8.50 8.99 3.84
C PRO A 3 8.58 8.54 2.37
N CYS A 4 8.92 9.46 1.47
CA CYS A 4 9.22 9.10 0.09
C CYS A 4 10.67 8.57 0.03
N PRO A 5 10.91 7.38 -0.56
CA PRO A 5 12.26 6.81 -0.67
C PRO A 5 13.29 7.72 -1.38
N HIS A 6 12.82 8.68 -2.17
CA HIS A 6 13.67 9.60 -2.94
C HIS A 6 13.64 11.05 -2.45
N CYS A 7 12.65 11.45 -1.66
CA CYS A 7 12.38 12.87 -1.35
C CYS A 7 12.18 13.17 0.14
N GLU A 8 12.57 12.22 0.99
CA GLU A 8 12.40 12.26 2.45
C GLU A 8 10.92 12.35 2.85
N ARG A 9 10.64 12.74 4.10
CA ARG A 9 9.29 12.88 4.63
C ARG A 9 8.60 14.11 4.02
N ARG A 10 7.44 13.90 3.40
CA ARG A 10 6.61 14.96 2.81
C ARG A 10 5.16 14.91 3.30
N PRO A 11 4.40 16.02 3.24
CA PRO A 11 2.98 16.04 3.57
C PRO A 11 2.17 15.10 2.68
N ALA A 12 1.19 14.39 3.24
CA ALA A 12 0.35 13.44 2.48
C ALA A 12 -0.38 14.10 1.31
N GLY A 13 -0.66 15.41 1.42
CA GLY A 13 -1.26 16.21 0.37
C GLY A 13 -0.42 16.31 -0.91
N GLU A 14 0.85 15.91 -0.92
CA GLU A 14 1.70 15.83 -2.13
C GLU A 14 1.54 14.52 -2.92
N PHE A 15 0.79 13.55 -2.41
CA PHE A 15 0.71 12.20 -2.96
C PHE A 15 -0.70 11.84 -3.46
N HIS A 16 -0.80 10.90 -4.40
CA HIS A 16 -2.05 10.23 -4.74
C HIS A 16 -2.07 8.84 -4.11
N PHE A 17 -3.21 8.49 -3.52
CA PHE A 17 -3.47 7.15 -3.00
C PHE A 17 -3.87 6.21 -4.16
N GLY A 18 -3.24 5.05 -4.23
CA GLY A 18 -3.44 4.03 -5.27
C GLY A 18 -4.19 2.79 -4.81
N GLY A 19 -4.65 2.75 -3.55
CA GLY A 19 -5.30 1.58 -2.98
C GLY A 19 -4.37 0.66 -2.21
N PRO A 20 -4.92 -0.35 -1.53
CA PRO A 20 -4.13 -1.35 -0.82
C PRO A 20 -3.32 -2.23 -1.78
N LEU A 21 -2.19 -2.74 -1.31
CA LEU A 21 -1.39 -3.74 -2.03
C LEU A 21 -2.20 -5.05 -2.12
N ARG A 22 -2.32 -5.60 -3.33
CA ARG A 22 -3.12 -6.79 -3.62
C ARG A 22 -2.42 -7.66 -4.65
N ASP A 23 -2.67 -8.96 -4.54
CA ASP A 23 -2.28 -9.92 -5.56
C ASP A 23 -3.11 -9.73 -6.81
N ARG A 24 -2.44 -9.47 -7.92
CA ARG A 24 -3.06 -9.41 -9.23
C ARG A 24 -3.26 -10.84 -9.74
N PRO A 25 -4.49 -11.22 -10.17
CA PRO A 25 -4.72 -12.51 -10.80
C PRO A 25 -3.80 -12.72 -12.00
N GLY A 26 -3.41 -13.97 -12.22
CA GLY A 26 -2.67 -14.36 -13.40
C GLY A 26 -3.49 -14.13 -14.69
N PRO A 27 -2.83 -14.03 -15.86
CA PRO A 27 -3.52 -13.78 -17.13
C PRO A 27 -4.59 -14.84 -17.44
N GLU A 28 -4.35 -16.09 -17.08
CA GLU A 28 -5.26 -17.22 -17.31
C GLU A 28 -6.26 -17.47 -16.15
N ALA A 29 -6.31 -16.57 -15.16
CA ALA A 29 -7.23 -16.73 -14.03
C ALA A 29 -8.71 -16.63 -14.49
N PRO A 30 -9.63 -17.35 -13.82
CA PRO A 30 -11.06 -17.25 -14.09
C PRO A 30 -11.57 -15.81 -14.12
N THR A 31 -12.52 -15.52 -15.00
CA THR A 31 -13.13 -14.17 -15.11
C THR A 31 -13.69 -13.67 -13.77
N GLY A 32 -14.23 -14.57 -12.94
CA GLY A 32 -14.71 -14.21 -11.60
C GLY A 32 -13.63 -13.62 -10.70
N GLU A 33 -12.40 -14.15 -10.75
CA GLU A 33 -11.26 -13.61 -9.98
C GLU A 33 -10.84 -12.24 -10.50
N TRP A 34 -10.85 -12.05 -11.82
CA TRP A 34 -10.59 -10.73 -12.43
C TRP A 34 -11.66 -9.70 -12.06
N ILE A 35 -12.93 -10.09 -12.02
CA ILE A 35 -14.03 -9.23 -11.57
C ILE A 35 -13.82 -8.84 -10.11
N ALA A 36 -13.59 -9.80 -9.22
CA ALA A 36 -13.34 -9.52 -7.81
C ALA A 36 -12.08 -8.63 -7.61
N TYR A 37 -11.00 -8.89 -8.33
CA TYR A 37 -9.81 -8.04 -8.28
C TYR A 37 -10.11 -6.59 -8.69
N THR A 38 -10.88 -6.42 -9.76
CA THR A 38 -11.16 -5.09 -10.33
C THR A 38 -12.14 -4.29 -9.46
N TYR A 39 -13.22 -4.93 -9.00
CA TYR A 39 -14.35 -4.24 -8.39
C TYR A 39 -14.41 -4.38 -6.86
N ASP A 40 -13.97 -5.51 -6.30
CA ASP A 40 -14.02 -5.71 -4.86
C ASP A 40 -12.76 -5.11 -4.24
N GLN A 41 -12.88 -3.88 -3.73
CA GLN A 41 -11.79 -3.22 -3.02
C GLN A 41 -11.84 -3.57 -1.54
N PRO A 42 -10.79 -4.20 -0.97
CA PRO A 42 -10.75 -4.48 0.45
C PRO A 42 -10.66 -3.16 1.24
N ASN A 43 -11.53 -3.00 2.24
CA ASN A 43 -11.52 -1.88 3.16
C ASN A 43 -11.08 -2.35 4.55
N LEU A 44 -9.82 -2.78 4.65
CA LEU A 44 -9.28 -3.33 5.89
C LEU A 44 -9.09 -2.23 6.94
N ARG A 45 -9.62 -2.49 8.13
CA ARG A 45 -9.43 -1.67 9.33
C ARG A 45 -8.24 -2.20 10.16
N SER A 46 -7.07 -2.22 9.55
CA SER A 46 -5.84 -2.76 10.12
C SER A 46 -4.61 -2.00 9.59
N VAL A 47 -3.43 -2.42 10.05
CA VAL A 47 -2.16 -2.03 9.40
C VAL A 47 -2.07 -2.74 8.07
N GLN A 48 -1.81 -2.01 6.99
CA GLN A 48 -1.66 -2.59 5.66
C GLN A 48 -0.65 -1.83 4.80
N TRP A 49 -0.18 -2.51 3.75
CA TRP A 49 0.63 -1.90 2.71
C TRP A 49 -0.27 -1.30 1.62
N GLU A 50 0.10 -0.12 1.14
CA GLU A 50 -0.69 0.69 0.23
C GLU A 50 0.17 1.32 -0.84
N TRP A 51 -0.39 1.46 -2.05
CA TRP A 51 0.25 2.18 -3.14
C TRP A 51 0.10 3.69 -2.98
N TRP A 52 1.20 4.41 -3.14
CA TRP A 52 1.23 5.88 -3.13
C TRP A 52 2.09 6.41 -4.28
N PHE A 53 1.63 7.49 -4.92
CA PHE A 53 2.33 8.15 -6.03
C PHE A 53 2.72 9.57 -5.65
N HIS A 54 4.01 9.92 -5.72
CA HIS A 54 4.49 11.26 -5.36
C HIS A 54 4.29 12.26 -6.50
N ARG A 55 3.05 12.71 -6.69
CA ARG A 55 2.64 13.54 -7.83
C ARG A 55 3.33 14.90 -7.89
N ALA A 56 3.72 15.46 -6.74
CA ALA A 56 4.27 16.81 -6.63
C ALA A 56 5.81 16.87 -6.75
N ALA A 57 6.51 15.74 -6.84
CA ALA A 57 7.98 15.74 -6.98
C ALA A 57 8.52 14.57 -7.83
N CYS A 58 9.00 13.46 -7.23
CA CYS A 58 9.74 12.44 -7.97
C CYS A 58 8.89 11.63 -8.96
N ARG A 59 7.55 11.71 -8.88
CA ARG A 59 6.61 11.00 -9.76
C ARG A 59 6.89 9.48 -9.81
N GLN A 60 7.27 8.91 -8.66
CA GLN A 60 7.44 7.46 -8.51
C GLN A 60 6.27 6.87 -7.73
N TRP A 61 5.96 5.61 -8.04
CA TRP A 61 5.09 4.75 -7.25
C TRP A 61 5.92 3.98 -6.23
N PHE A 62 5.42 3.90 -5.01
CA PHE A 62 6.05 3.15 -3.92
C PHE A 62 4.99 2.69 -2.94
N LEU A 63 5.41 1.87 -1.97
CA LEU A 63 4.53 1.29 -0.97
C LEU A 63 4.69 2.01 0.37
N VAL A 64 3.58 2.17 1.09
CA VAL A 64 3.54 2.74 2.43
C VAL A 64 2.80 1.77 3.34
N ARG A 65 3.41 1.45 4.50
CA ARG A 65 2.74 0.69 5.55
C ARG A 65 2.07 1.66 6.51
N ARG A 66 0.74 1.59 6.60
CA ARG A 66 -0.06 2.54 7.36
C ARG A 66 -1.12 1.82 8.17
N ASP A 67 -1.35 2.30 9.40
CA ASP A 67 -2.53 1.94 10.17
C ASP A 67 -3.72 2.80 9.68
N THR A 68 -4.72 2.18 9.06
CA THR A 68 -5.88 2.90 8.52
C THR A 68 -6.82 3.44 9.59
N ARG A 69 -6.68 3.00 10.84
CA ARG A 69 -7.48 3.47 11.98
C ARG A 69 -6.99 4.82 12.49
N THR A 70 -5.67 5.02 12.49
CA THR A 70 -5.02 6.19 13.09
C THR A 70 -4.36 7.10 12.06
N ASN A 71 -4.25 6.66 10.80
CA ASN A 71 -3.44 7.27 9.75
C ASN A 71 -1.93 7.33 10.07
N GLN A 72 -1.46 6.57 11.06
CA GLN A 72 -0.05 6.50 11.37
C GLN A 72 0.69 5.75 10.26
N VAL A 73 1.65 6.44 9.65
CA VAL A 73 2.58 5.85 8.69
C VAL A 73 3.75 5.25 9.44
N LEU A 74 3.94 3.94 9.30
CA LEU A 74 4.98 3.17 9.96
C LEU A 74 6.27 3.19 9.15
N GLU A 75 6.18 2.86 7.86
CA GLU A 75 7.34 2.72 6.97
C GLU A 75 6.94 2.84 5.49
N SER A 76 7.94 2.85 4.60
CA SER A 76 7.79 2.86 3.14
C SER A 76 8.83 1.98 2.48
N ALA A 77 8.50 1.41 1.32
CA ALA A 77 9.38 0.53 0.57
C ALA A 77 9.21 0.75 -0.94
N MET A 78 10.25 0.40 -1.71
CA MET A 78 10.19 0.35 -3.16
C MET A 78 9.38 -0.87 -3.64
N PRO A 79 8.79 -0.79 -4.85
CA PRO A 79 8.15 -1.95 -5.47
C PRO A 79 9.10 -3.16 -5.53
N GLY A 80 8.60 -4.34 -5.14
CA GLY A 80 9.38 -5.58 -5.14
C GLY A 80 10.10 -5.89 -3.82
N GLU A 81 10.19 -4.94 -2.88
CA GLU A 81 10.73 -5.19 -1.53
C GLU A 81 9.68 -5.77 -0.57
N VAL A 82 8.39 -5.65 -0.92
CA VAL A 82 7.26 -6.12 -0.10
C VAL A 82 6.48 -7.18 -0.88
N ALA A 83 6.31 -8.35 -0.26
CA ALA A 83 5.44 -9.40 -0.77
C ALA A 83 4.01 -9.25 -0.24
N THR A 84 3.05 -9.55 -1.10
CA THR A 84 1.66 -9.80 -0.74
C THR A 84 1.56 -11.07 0.12
N GLY A 85 0.73 -11.04 1.17
CA GLY A 85 0.55 -12.19 2.07
C GLY A 85 1.54 -12.32 3.23
N MET A 86 2.39 -11.31 3.50
CA MET A 86 3.12 -11.30 4.78
C MET A 86 2.11 -11.25 5.93
N PRO A 87 2.10 -12.23 6.85
CA PRO A 87 1.20 -12.21 7.98
C PRO A 87 1.50 -10.99 8.86
N GLU A 88 0.47 -10.48 9.53
CA GLU A 88 0.63 -9.45 10.56
C GLU A 88 1.69 -9.92 11.55
N GLY A 89 2.88 -9.31 11.50
CA GLY A 89 3.88 -9.46 12.54
C GLY A 89 3.23 -9.11 13.87
N GLU A 90 3.28 -10.07 14.79
CA GLU A 90 2.74 -10.01 16.14
C GLU A 90 2.87 -8.60 16.71
N ALA A 91 1.72 -8.02 17.06
CA ALA A 91 1.69 -6.87 17.93
C ALA A 91 2.31 -7.30 19.27
N GLY A 92 3.61 -7.07 19.43
CA GLY A 92 4.21 -7.04 20.73
C GLY A 92 3.54 -5.94 21.54
N ASP A 93 2.90 -6.32 22.65
CA ASP A 93 3.21 -5.73 23.95
C ASP A 93 2.68 -6.65 25.07
N GLU A 94 3.62 -7.00 25.95
CA GLU A 94 3.53 -7.23 27.42
C GLU A 94 2.23 -7.74 28.09
#